data_AF-D8FCZ5-F1
#
_entry.id   AF-D8FCZ5-F1
#
_cell.length_a   1.000
_cell.length_b   1.000
_cell.length_c   1.000
_cell.angle_alpha   90.00
_cell.angle_beta   90.00
_cell.angle_gamma   90.00
#
_symmetry.space_group_name_H-M   'P 1'
#
loop_
_entity.id
_entity.type
_entity.pdbx_description
1 polymer ?
#
loop_
_entity_poly.entity_id
_entity_poly.type
_entity_poly.pdbx_seq_one_letter_code
_entity_poly.pdbx_strand_id
1 'polypeptide(L)'
;MFDRRKFIRKSAVWSGYALAAVAIGFPVFSFVGFRKITKKKIAFSPDSQLAPVNFKEGVYLLSHKNEFHALSARCPHLGCTVNFDTVSKTFKCPCHGSVFDLSGKWISGPARKNLQPLPIKKNANGDIETVLKI
;
A
#
# COMPACT_ATOMS: atom_id res chain seq x y z
N MET A 1 23.62 56.62 -15.96
CA MET A 1 24.90 55.88 -15.86
C MET A 1 24.66 54.65 -14.99
N PHE A 2 24.61 53.44 -15.57
CA PHE A 2 24.35 52.20 -14.84
C PHE A 2 25.55 51.86 -13.94
N ASP A 3 25.32 51.80 -12.63
CA ASP A 3 26.34 51.43 -11.64
C ASP A 3 26.57 49.90 -11.69
N ARG A 4 27.61 49.50 -12.45
CA ARG A 4 27.97 48.10 -12.68
C ARG A 4 28.18 47.32 -11.37
N ARG A 5 28.67 47.97 -10.30
CA ARG A 5 28.89 47.31 -9.01
C ARG A 5 27.58 47.01 -8.31
N LYS A 6 26.62 47.94 -8.35
CA LYS A 6 25.27 47.72 -7.79
C LYS A 6 24.52 46.64 -8.56
N PHE A 7 24.67 46.58 -9.88
CA PHE A 7 24.08 45.52 -10.71
C PHE A 7 24.64 44.14 -10.35
N ILE A 8 25.97 43.97 -10.37
CA ILE A 8 26.62 42.68 -10.04
C ILE A 8 26.25 42.21 -8.62
N ARG A 9 26.27 43.11 -7.63
CA ARG A 9 25.91 42.78 -6.25
C ARG A 9 24.45 42.32 -6.12
N LYS A 10 23.50 43.03 -6.76
CA LYS A 10 22.09 42.64 -6.72
C LYS A 10 21.86 41.31 -7.42
N SER A 11 22.47 41.09 -8.57
CA SER A 11 22.38 39.82 -9.29
C SER A 11 22.92 38.66 -8.45
N ALA A 12 24.09 38.82 -7.83
CA ALA A 12 24.67 37.79 -6.96
C ALA A 12 23.76 37.46 -5.75
N VAL A 13 23.16 38.48 -5.12
CA VAL A 13 22.22 38.28 -4.00
C VAL A 13 20.95 37.56 -4.46
N TRP A 14 20.36 37.96 -5.59
CA TRP A 14 19.19 37.28 -6.15
C TRP A 14 19.48 35.83 -6.56
N SER A 15 20.64 35.56 -7.15
CA SER A 15 21.09 34.19 -7.45
C SER A 15 21.27 33.37 -6.18
N GLY A 16 21.81 33.96 -5.11
CA GLY A 16 21.92 33.31 -3.80
C GLY A 16 20.57 32.92 -3.21
N TYR A 17 19.58 33.83 -3.25
CA TYR A 17 18.21 33.53 -2.81
C TYR A 17 17.53 32.45 -3.66
N ALA A 18 17.71 32.48 -4.99
CA ALA A 18 17.17 31.45 -5.88
C ALA A 18 17.77 30.07 -5.56
N LEU A 19 19.08 29.98 -5.36
CA LEU A 19 19.75 28.74 -4.97
C LEU A 19 19.27 28.22 -3.61
N ALA A 20 19.11 29.11 -2.62
CA ALA A 20 18.57 28.75 -1.32
C ALA A 20 17.12 28.25 -1.40
N ALA A 21 16.29 28.91 -2.21
CA ALA A 21 14.89 28.50 -2.43
C ALA A 21 14.81 27.13 -3.11
N VAL A 22 15.70 26.82 -4.06
CA VAL A 22 15.77 25.48 -4.68
C VAL A 22 16.29 24.45 -3.67
N ALA A 23 17.34 24.76 -2.92
CA ALA A 23 17.93 23.85 -1.93
C ALA A 23 16.95 23.45 -0.82
N ILE A 24 16.02 24.34 -0.46
CA ILE A 24 15.00 24.08 0.58
C ILE A 24 13.69 23.55 -0.05
N GLY A 25 13.25 24.13 -1.17
CA GLY A 25 11.98 23.79 -1.81
C GLY A 25 12.02 22.44 -2.51
N PHE A 26 13.14 22.06 -3.14
CA PHE A 26 13.26 20.80 -3.87
C PHE A 26 13.16 19.56 -2.97
N PRO A 27 13.83 19.48 -1.79
CA PRO A 27 13.63 18.36 -0.88
C PRO A 27 12.19 18.21 -0.39
N VAL A 28 11.52 19.33 -0.04
CA VAL A 28 10.12 19.31 0.40
C VAL A 28 9.21 18.84 -0.74
N PHE A 29 9.40 19.37 -1.94
CA PHE A 29 8.66 18.95 -3.13
C PHE A 29 8.92 17.48 -3.48
N SER A 30 10.17 17.03 -3.39
CA SER A 30 10.57 15.65 -3.66
C SER A 30 9.95 14.68 -2.66
N PHE A 31 9.93 15.04 -1.38
CA PHE A 31 9.34 14.23 -0.32
C PHE A 31 7.82 14.12 -0.44
N VAL A 32 7.14 15.22 -0.79
CA VAL A 32 5.67 15.24 -0.92
C VAL A 32 5.21 14.62 -2.25
N GLY A 33 5.93 14.85 -3.34
CA GLY A 33 5.50 14.48 -4.70
C GLY A 33 5.78 13.04 -5.13
N PHE A 34 6.76 12.34 -4.55
CA PHE A 34 7.26 11.06 -5.08
C PHE A 34 6.91 9.84 -4.23
N ARG A 35 5.65 9.70 -3.81
CA ARG A 35 5.20 8.40 -3.31
C ARG A 35 5.03 7.43 -4.48
N LYS A 36 6.10 6.74 -4.87
CA LYS A 36 6.05 5.67 -5.90
C LYS A 36 5.17 4.55 -5.37
N ILE A 37 3.97 4.39 -5.96
CA ILE A 37 3.10 3.24 -5.70
C ILE A 37 3.60 2.08 -6.56
N THR A 38 4.09 1.04 -5.90
CA THR A 38 4.52 -0.19 -6.58
C THR A 38 3.32 -1.11 -6.74
N LYS A 39 3.09 -1.61 -7.96
CA LYS A 39 2.05 -2.62 -8.22
C LYS A 39 2.72 -3.99 -8.27
N LYS A 40 2.29 -4.91 -7.42
CA LYS A 40 2.72 -6.31 -7.44
C LYS A 40 1.58 -7.19 -7.96
N LYS A 41 1.82 -7.94 -9.03
CA LYS A 41 0.88 -8.95 -9.55
C LYS A 41 1.15 -10.27 -8.83
N ILE A 42 0.09 -10.90 -8.35
CA ILE A 42 0.15 -12.15 -7.59
C ILE A 42 -0.82 -13.12 -8.25
N ALA A 43 -0.33 -14.31 -8.61
CA ALA A 43 -1.13 -15.38 -9.20
C ALA A 43 -1.22 -16.56 -8.23
N PHE A 44 -2.43 -17.09 -8.06
CA PHE A 44 -2.73 -18.30 -7.30
C PHE A 44 -3.06 -19.43 -8.29
N SER A 45 -2.20 -20.44 -8.35
CA SER A 45 -2.38 -21.62 -9.21
C SER A 45 -3.50 -22.52 -8.68
N PRO A 46 -4.17 -23.32 -9.52
CA PRO A 46 -5.32 -24.16 -9.13
C PRO A 46 -5.07 -25.01 -7.87
N ASP A 47 -3.88 -25.60 -7.74
CA ASP A 47 -3.53 -26.43 -6.57
C ASP A 47 -3.51 -25.63 -5.26
N SER A 48 -3.16 -24.34 -5.33
CA SER A 48 -3.17 -23.42 -4.20
C SER A 48 -4.56 -22.85 -3.88
N GLN A 49 -5.60 -23.23 -4.63
CA GLN A 49 -6.98 -22.76 -4.43
C GLN A 49 -7.85 -23.76 -3.64
N LEU A 50 -7.29 -24.93 -3.28
CA LEU A 50 -8.02 -26.03 -2.65
C LEU A 50 -8.42 -25.72 -1.20
N ALA A 51 -7.59 -24.96 -0.47
CA ALA A 51 -7.92 -24.56 0.89
C ALA A 51 -8.91 -23.38 0.91
N PRO A 52 -9.80 -23.29 1.93
CA PRO A 52 -10.77 -22.20 2.04
C PRO A 52 -10.10 -20.83 2.23
N VAL A 53 -8.89 -20.81 2.80
CA VAL A 53 -8.08 -19.60 2.99
C VAL A 53 -6.64 -19.90 2.60
N ASN A 54 -6.10 -19.14 1.66
CA ASN A 54 -4.71 -19.22 1.24
C ASN A 54 -4.02 -17.87 1.39
N PHE A 55 -2.72 -17.89 1.66
CA PHE A 55 -1.91 -16.69 1.80
C PHE A 55 -0.73 -16.73 0.85
N LYS A 56 -0.55 -15.66 0.08
CA LYS A 56 0.62 -15.48 -0.80
C LYS A 56 1.00 -14.02 -0.87
N GLU A 57 2.25 -13.72 -0.52
CA GLU A 57 2.88 -12.40 -0.73
C GLU A 57 2.08 -11.20 -0.22
N GLY A 58 1.43 -11.32 0.94
CA GLY A 58 0.64 -10.23 1.53
C GLY A 58 -0.80 -10.15 1.03
N VAL A 59 -1.29 -11.18 0.34
CA VAL A 59 -2.68 -11.31 -0.09
C VAL A 59 -3.27 -12.61 0.44
N TYR A 60 -4.49 -12.51 0.96
CA TYR A 60 -5.34 -13.65 1.27
C TYR A 60 -6.27 -13.94 0.10
N LEU A 61 -6.31 -15.18 -0.36
CA LEU A 61 -7.32 -15.71 -1.27
C LEU A 61 -8.29 -16.57 -0.47
N LEU A 62 -9.56 -16.24 -0.56
CA LEU A 62 -10.65 -16.89 0.16
C LEU A 62 -11.60 -17.54 -0.83
N SER A 63 -12.01 -18.77 -0.54
CA SER A 63 -12.97 -19.54 -1.34
C SER A 63 -14.24 -19.78 -0.55
N HIS A 64 -15.38 -19.30 -1.05
CA HIS A 64 -16.69 -19.48 -0.42
C HIS A 64 -17.75 -19.75 -1.48
N LYS A 65 -18.44 -20.90 -1.40
CA LYS A 65 -19.52 -21.30 -2.33
C LYS A 65 -19.12 -21.18 -3.82
N ASN A 66 -17.93 -21.66 -4.19
CA ASN A 66 -17.37 -21.55 -5.55
C ASN A 66 -17.03 -20.11 -6.03
N GLU A 67 -17.15 -19.12 -5.16
CA GLU A 67 -16.68 -17.75 -5.42
C GLU A 67 -15.36 -17.49 -4.70
N PHE A 68 -14.49 -16.78 -5.39
CA PHE A 68 -13.21 -16.37 -4.84
C PHE A 68 -13.24 -14.88 -4.51
N HIS A 69 -12.60 -14.51 -3.41
CA HIS A 69 -12.34 -13.12 -3.07
C HIS A 69 -10.91 -12.97 -2.55
N ALA A 70 -10.28 -11.85 -2.90
CA ALA A 70 -8.93 -11.53 -2.45
C ALA A 70 -8.95 -10.34 -1.50
N LEU A 71 -8.22 -10.46 -0.40
CA LEU A 71 -8.05 -9.39 0.59
C LEU A 71 -6.57 -9.08 0.76
N SER A 72 -6.23 -7.80 0.89
CA SER A 72 -4.91 -7.39 1.35
C SER A 72 -4.71 -7.85 2.79
N ALA A 73 -3.61 -8.54 3.06
CA ALA A 73 -3.20 -8.89 4.41
C ALA A 73 -2.62 -7.68 5.18
N ARG A 74 -2.54 -6.52 4.55
CA ARG A 74 -1.98 -5.31 5.16
C ARG A 74 -3.00 -4.68 6.10
N CYS A 75 -2.70 -4.70 7.40
CA CYS A 75 -3.51 -4.05 8.42
C CYS A 75 -3.63 -2.54 8.13
N PRO A 76 -4.85 -1.98 8.05
CA PRO A 76 -5.07 -0.57 7.75
C PRO A 76 -4.69 0.37 8.90
N HIS A 77 -4.23 -0.15 10.05
CA HIS A 77 -3.68 0.66 11.14
C HIS A 77 -2.32 1.24 10.74
N LEU A 78 -1.27 0.39 10.73
CA LEU A 78 0.12 0.78 10.44
C LEU A 78 0.81 -0.12 9.40
N GLY A 79 0.06 -1.03 8.77
CA GLY A 79 0.56 -1.83 7.65
C GLY A 79 1.21 -3.17 8.01
N CYS A 80 1.11 -3.64 9.26
CA CYS A 80 1.52 -5.00 9.61
C CYS A 80 0.72 -6.05 8.84
N THR A 81 1.33 -7.19 8.55
CA THR A 81 0.61 -8.35 8.00
C THR A 81 -0.31 -8.95 9.08
N VAL A 82 -1.60 -9.08 8.78
CA VAL A 82 -2.55 -9.78 9.67
C VAL A 82 -2.41 -11.29 9.49
N ASN A 83 -2.65 -12.05 10.55
CA ASN A 83 -2.63 -13.50 10.55
C ASN A 83 -4.05 -14.04 10.56
N PHE A 84 -4.31 -15.09 9.79
CA PHE A 84 -5.60 -15.79 9.83
C PHE A 84 -5.61 -16.79 10.99
N ASP A 85 -6.59 -16.66 11.88
CA ASP A 85 -6.87 -17.63 12.94
C ASP A 85 -7.93 -18.62 12.47
N THR A 86 -7.55 -19.89 12.34
CA THR A 86 -8.42 -20.97 11.85
C THR A 86 -9.51 -21.35 12.84
N VAL A 87 -9.30 -21.11 14.14
CA VAL A 87 -10.25 -21.47 15.20
C VAL A 87 -11.36 -20.44 15.25
N SER A 88 -11.01 -19.16 15.38
CA SER A 88 -12.01 -18.08 15.43
C SER A 88 -12.49 -17.61 14.06
N LYS A 89 -11.87 -18.07 12.96
CA LYS A 89 -12.14 -17.65 11.58
C LYS A 89 -12.08 -16.14 11.41
N THR A 90 -11.03 -15.52 11.94
CA THR A 90 -10.82 -14.07 11.90
C THR A 90 -9.38 -13.74 11.55
N PHE A 91 -9.16 -12.58 10.96
CA PHE A 91 -7.80 -12.04 10.81
C PHE A 91 -7.43 -11.23 12.04
N LYS A 92 -6.26 -11.52 12.62
CA LYS A 92 -5.73 -10.85 13.81
C LYS A 92 -4.39 -10.19 13.50
N CYS A 93 -4.28 -8.90 13.78
CA CYS A 93 -3.04 -8.15 13.63
C CYS A 93 -2.12 -8.38 14.84
N PRO A 94 -0.92 -8.96 14.67
CA PRO A 94 -0.02 -9.27 15.79
C PRO A 94 0.59 -8.03 16.45
N CYS A 95 0.58 -6.88 15.78
CA CYS A 95 1.22 -5.66 16.27
C CYS A 95 0.43 -4.98 17.40
N HIS A 96 -0.88 -4.81 17.21
CA HIS A 96 -1.73 -4.04 18.14
C HIS A 96 -3.13 -4.65 18.31
N GLY A 97 -3.34 -5.90 17.88
CA GLY A 97 -4.57 -6.64 18.15
C GLY A 97 -5.81 -6.20 17.36
N SER A 98 -5.67 -5.53 16.22
CA SER A 98 -6.84 -5.30 15.34
C SER A 98 -7.39 -6.62 14.80
N VAL A 99 -8.71 -6.80 14.87
CA VAL A 99 -9.40 -8.03 14.44
C VAL A 99 -10.37 -7.72 13.30
N PHE A 100 -10.41 -8.62 12.31
CA PHE A 100 -11.27 -8.53 11.14
C PHE A 100 -11.98 -9.87 10.89
N ASP A 101 -13.20 -9.83 10.35
CA ASP A 101 -13.93 -11.05 9.96
C ASP A 101 -13.40 -11.64 8.65
N LEU A 102 -13.98 -12.78 8.22
CA LEU A 102 -13.62 -13.44 6.96
C LEU A 102 -13.81 -12.56 5.72
N SER A 103 -14.75 -11.60 5.74
CA SER A 103 -14.95 -10.64 4.65
C SER A 103 -13.93 -9.50 4.66
N GLY A 104 -13.11 -9.42 5.71
CA GLY A 104 -12.17 -8.34 5.94
C GLY A 104 -12.79 -7.14 6.67
N LYS A 105 -14.04 -7.24 7.12
CA LYS A 105 -14.69 -6.18 7.89
C LYS A 105 -14.03 -6.07 9.26
N TRP A 106 -13.77 -4.83 9.69
CA TRP A 106 -13.24 -4.55 11.02
C TRP A 106 -14.24 -4.97 12.10
N ILE A 107 -13.71 -5.64 13.13
CA ILE A 107 -14.46 -6.06 14.33
C ILE A 107 -14.01 -5.24 15.54
N SER A 108 -12.69 -5.18 15.79
CA SER A 108 -12.15 -4.55 17.00
C SER A 108 -10.68 -4.11 16.85
N GLY A 109 -10.20 -3.36 17.84
CA GLY A 109 -8.84 -2.85 17.93
C GLY A 109 -8.63 -1.49 17.24
N PRO A 110 -7.37 -1.00 17.13
CA PRO A 110 -7.09 0.39 16.75
C PRO A 110 -7.27 0.74 15.26
N ALA A 111 -7.40 -0.26 14.38
CA ALA A 111 -7.69 -0.02 12.97
C ALA A 111 -9.01 0.75 12.79
N ARG A 112 -9.03 1.74 11.88
CA ARG A 112 -10.23 2.56 11.59
C ARG A 112 -10.91 2.20 10.25
N LYS A 113 -10.44 1.16 9.57
CA LYS A 113 -10.92 0.73 8.25
C LYS A 113 -10.92 -0.79 8.18
N ASN A 114 -11.68 -1.33 7.24
CA ASN A 114 -11.67 -2.75 6.86
C ASN A 114 -10.36 -3.10 6.12
N LEU A 115 -10.07 -4.40 6.02
CA LEU A 115 -9.06 -4.90 5.08
C LEU A 115 -9.47 -4.54 3.66
N GLN A 116 -8.49 -4.24 2.82
CA GLN A 116 -8.74 -3.81 1.45
C GLN A 116 -9.11 -5.01 0.57
N PRO A 117 -10.30 -5.04 -0.04
CA PRO A 117 -10.60 -6.02 -1.08
C PRO A 117 -9.78 -5.72 -2.33
N LEU A 118 -9.26 -6.77 -2.94
CA LEU A 118 -8.47 -6.68 -4.17
C LEU A 118 -9.26 -7.28 -5.34
N PRO A 119 -9.22 -6.64 -6.52
CA PRO A 119 -9.84 -7.21 -7.70
C PRO A 119 -9.15 -8.52 -8.07
N ILE A 120 -9.96 -9.50 -8.49
CA ILE A 120 -9.48 -10.79 -8.99
C ILE A 120 -9.78 -10.92 -10.48
N LYS A 121 -8.89 -11.59 -11.21
CA LYS A 121 -9.09 -11.98 -12.60
C LYS A 121 -8.78 -13.46 -12.73
N LYS A 122 -9.72 -14.23 -13.28
CA LYS A 122 -9.49 -15.64 -13.63
C LYS A 122 -8.89 -15.71 -15.04
N ASN A 123 -7.80 -16.45 -15.20
CA ASN A 123 -7.17 -16.70 -16.49
C ASN A 123 -7.66 -18.02 -17.10
N ALA A 124 -7.40 -18.22 -18.40
CA ALA A 124 -7.74 -19.44 -19.13
C ALA A 124 -7.09 -20.71 -18.54
N ASN A 125 -5.94 -20.57 -17.89
CA ASN A 125 -5.20 -21.66 -17.25
C ASN A 125 -5.78 -22.06 -15.88
N GLY A 126 -6.84 -21.40 -15.40
CA GLY A 126 -7.42 -21.61 -14.08
C GLY A 126 -6.74 -20.80 -12.95
N ASP A 127 -5.69 -20.03 -13.26
CA ASP A 127 -5.05 -19.15 -12.29
C ASP A 127 -5.94 -17.98 -11.88
N ILE A 128 -5.87 -17.61 -10.61
CA ILE A 128 -6.48 -16.39 -10.08
C ILE A 128 -5.40 -15.34 -9.87
N GLU A 129 -5.47 -14.27 -10.65
CA GLU A 129 -4.57 -13.12 -10.54
C GLU A 129 -5.19 -11.99 -9.74
N THR A 130 -4.35 -11.29 -8.99
CA THR A 130 -4.71 -10.06 -8.28
C THR A 130 -3.55 -9.09 -8.24
N VAL A 131 -3.85 -7.81 -8.02
CA VAL A 131 -2.87 -6.72 -8.00
C VAL A 131 -2.88 -6.04 -6.65
N LEU A 132 -1.78 -6.17 -5.91
CA LEU A 132 -1.54 -5.45 -4.67
C LEU A 132 -0.80 -4.13 -4.97
N LYS A 133 -1.33 -3.02 -4.48
CA LYS A 133 -0.68 -1.70 -4.54
C LYS A 133 0.04 -1.45 -3.21
N ILE A 134 1.35 -1.23 -3.25
CA ILE A 134 2.25 -1.02 -2.10
C ILE A 134 2.81 0.39 -2.14
#